data_AF-C6X8K2-F1
#
_entry.id   AF-C6X8K2-F1
#
_cell.length_a   1.000
_cell.length_b   1.000
_cell.length_c   1.000
_cell.angle_alpha   90.00
_cell.angle_beta   90.00
_cell.angle_gamma   90.00
#
_symmetry.space_group_name_H-M   'P 1'
#
loop_
_entity.id
_entity.type
_entity.pdbx_description
1 polymer ?
#
loop_
_entity_poly.entity_id
_entity_poly.type
_entity_poly.pdbx_seq_one_letter_code
_entity_poly.pdbx_strand_id
1 'polypeptide(L)'
;MRNKQDEPQRKYYLRYALALLISLLLHVVLLGGLDLRLPDLPSAPSTMQVEMMPAPLPEQLPPAIKPKPKKAAPAALPATPQDAAPAVEAPAETASSTLAEAGDAATPVLEENEPPEEVTEALPEPSKPDPVNYVEMDYEVKRGGQAGTLGRSHVLFKVHDENRYTLTSETEAQGLASLFISGKLVQRSEGLVTEHGLQPQHFFYQYGNNEAKAQRAELDWDNHTIAMQSSKGLVTQALPAGTQDLLSFMYQYMYQDPLAQMQVAVTNGKRLRTYSYSFEGQEQVQTRMGEIRALHIAKSTGNEKTELWLAVDYRYLPIKIRKTDEDGTVLEQIMTRLNTDIMK
;
A
#
# COMPACT_ATOMS: atom_id res chain seq x y z
N MET A 1 16.55 -19.77 53.03
CA MET A 1 16.95 -18.50 52.38
C MET A 1 17.90 -18.84 51.24
N ARG A 2 17.42 -18.84 49.98
CA ARG A 2 18.19 -19.28 48.81
C ARG A 2 18.75 -18.04 48.12
N ASN A 3 20.07 -17.96 48.03
CA ASN A 3 20.80 -16.74 47.70
C ASN A 3 20.49 -16.29 46.26
N LYS A 4 19.98 -15.07 46.10
CA LYS A 4 19.51 -14.50 44.82
C LYS A 4 20.67 -14.18 43.84
N GLN A 5 21.92 -14.38 44.26
CA GLN A 5 23.13 -14.10 43.48
C GLN A 5 23.60 -15.27 42.60
N ASP A 6 23.05 -16.49 42.74
CA ASP A 6 23.50 -17.68 41.99
C ASP A 6 22.77 -17.90 40.64
N GLU A 7 21.64 -17.22 40.40
CA GLU A 7 20.86 -17.39 39.17
C GLU A 7 21.55 -16.99 37.85
N PRO A 8 22.29 -15.85 37.76
CA PRO A 8 22.93 -15.49 36.49
C PRO A 8 24.05 -16.48 36.16
N GLN A 9 24.85 -16.88 37.15
CA GLN A 9 25.95 -17.83 36.99
C GLN A 9 25.45 -19.21 36.50
N ARG A 10 24.37 -19.73 37.08
CA ARG A 10 23.77 -21.01 36.67
C ARG A 10 23.32 -21.02 35.21
N LYS A 11 22.79 -19.89 34.71
CA LYS A 11 22.37 -19.75 33.30
C LYS A 11 23.58 -19.73 32.35
N TYR A 12 24.71 -19.16 32.76
CA TYR A 12 25.94 -19.21 31.97
C TYR A 12 26.52 -20.63 31.91
N TYR A 13 26.64 -21.33 33.04
CA TYR A 13 27.12 -22.71 33.05
C TYR A 13 26.23 -23.67 32.25
N LEU A 14 24.91 -23.47 32.29
CA LEU A 14 23.97 -24.27 31.50
C LEU A 14 24.17 -24.06 29.98
N ARG A 15 24.45 -22.82 29.55
CA ARG A 15 24.73 -22.50 28.14
C ARG A 15 26.05 -23.11 27.67
N TYR A 16 27.10 -23.04 28.48
CA TYR A 16 28.39 -23.66 28.16
C TYR A 16 28.30 -25.20 28.14
N ALA A 17 27.57 -25.79 29.07
CA ALA A 17 27.31 -27.24 29.09
C ALA A 17 26.53 -27.68 27.85
N LEU A 18 25.52 -26.93 27.44
CA LEU A 18 24.75 -27.22 26.21
C LEU A 18 25.63 -27.09 24.95
N ALA A 19 26.47 -26.05 24.87
CA ALA A 19 27.39 -25.87 23.76
C ALA A 19 28.43 -27.00 23.67
N LEU A 20 28.96 -27.45 24.81
CA LEU A 20 29.86 -28.61 24.87
C LEU A 20 29.14 -29.90 24.44
N LEU A 21 27.90 -30.11 24.87
CA LEU A 21 27.13 -31.29 24.51
C LEU A 21 26.82 -31.32 23.00
N ILE A 22 26.43 -30.18 22.42
CA ILE A 22 26.20 -30.04 20.97
C ILE A 22 27.50 -30.26 20.19
N SER A 23 28.61 -29.69 20.65
CA SER A 23 29.93 -29.88 20.03
C SER A 23 30.36 -31.35 20.08
N LEU A 24 30.19 -32.02 21.22
CA LEU A 24 30.48 -33.45 21.37
C LEU A 24 29.62 -34.29 20.42
N LEU A 25 28.32 -33.98 20.33
CA LEU A 25 27.39 -34.69 19.47
C LEU A 25 27.72 -34.51 17.98
N LEU A 26 28.15 -33.29 17.58
CA LEU A 26 28.66 -33.02 16.24
C LEU A 26 29.92 -33.83 15.93
N HIS A 27 30.87 -33.92 16.87
CA HIS A 27 32.08 -34.72 16.69
C HIS A 27 31.77 -36.21 16.65
N VAL A 28 30.81 -36.70 17.43
CA VAL A 28 30.33 -38.09 17.37
C VAL A 28 29.66 -38.40 16.02
N VAL A 29 28.90 -37.46 15.46
CA VAL A 29 28.32 -37.58 14.12
C VAL A 29 29.39 -37.61 13.02
N LEU A 30 30.42 -36.76 13.12
CA LEU A 30 31.51 -36.68 12.15
C LEU A 30 32.47 -37.89 12.23
N LEU A 31 32.79 -38.37 13.44
CA LEU A 31 33.68 -39.52 13.65
C LEU A 31 32.94 -40.85 13.53
N GLY A 32 31.62 -40.87 13.76
CA GLY A 32 30.79 -42.07 13.78
C GLY A 32 30.34 -42.58 12.42
N GLY A 33 30.79 -41.96 11.32
CA GLY A 33 30.53 -42.48 9.97
C GLY A 33 29.06 -42.74 9.70
N LEU A 34 28.19 -41.76 9.97
CA LEU A 34 26.80 -41.82 9.56
C LEU A 34 26.76 -41.92 8.03
N ASP A 35 26.52 -43.13 7.54
CA ASP A 35 26.29 -43.47 6.13
C ASP A 35 24.92 -42.91 5.71
N LEU A 36 24.81 -41.58 5.74
CA LEU A 36 23.67 -40.82 5.24
C LEU A 36 23.68 -40.98 3.72
N ARG A 37 23.05 -42.04 3.24
CA ARG A 37 22.65 -42.18 1.84
C ARG A 37 21.72 -41.03 1.51
N LEU A 38 22.30 -39.95 0.98
CA LEU A 38 21.58 -38.91 0.28
C LEU A 38 20.80 -39.57 -0.86
N PRO A 39 19.50 -39.28 -1.05
CA PRO A 39 18.78 -39.75 -2.22
C PRO A 39 19.45 -39.20 -3.48
N ASP A 40 19.65 -40.05 -4.48
CA ASP A 40 20.19 -39.65 -5.78
C ASP A 40 19.32 -38.52 -6.34
N LEU A 41 19.91 -37.34 -6.43
CA LEU A 41 19.30 -36.21 -7.14
C LEU A 41 19.37 -36.55 -8.64
N PRO A 42 18.24 -36.52 -9.38
CA PRO A 42 18.26 -36.79 -10.81
C PRO A 42 19.18 -35.77 -11.49
N SER A 43 20.28 -36.29 -12.03
CA SER A 43 21.24 -35.51 -12.81
C SER A 43 20.61 -35.26 -14.18
N ALA A 44 20.33 -33.99 -14.44
CA ALA A 44 19.84 -33.42 -15.70
C ALA A 44 18.45 -33.90 -16.18
N PRO A 45 17.49 -32.98 -16.43
CA PRO A 45 16.48 -33.28 -17.44
C PRO A 45 17.17 -33.36 -18.81
N SER A 46 16.89 -34.46 -19.50
CA SER A 46 17.09 -34.77 -20.91
C SER A 46 17.55 -33.60 -21.79
N THR A 47 18.64 -33.81 -22.53
CA THR A 47 18.89 -33.06 -23.76
C THR A 47 17.63 -33.15 -24.62
N MET A 48 16.95 -32.01 -24.76
CA MET A 48 15.82 -31.88 -25.67
C MET A 48 16.40 -32.03 -27.08
N GLN A 49 16.31 -33.24 -27.64
CA GLN A 49 16.54 -33.43 -29.07
C GLN A 49 15.40 -32.72 -29.78
N VAL A 50 15.68 -31.53 -30.29
CA VAL A 50 14.81 -30.83 -31.23
C VAL A 50 14.94 -31.56 -32.55
N GLU A 51 14.09 -32.55 -32.77
CA GLU A 51 13.79 -33.00 -34.13
C GLU A 51 12.86 -31.96 -34.73
N MET A 52 13.37 -31.19 -35.69
CA MET A 52 12.58 -30.20 -36.42
C MET A 52 11.53 -30.93 -37.24
N MET A 53 10.29 -30.97 -36.75
CA MET A 53 9.15 -31.24 -37.61
C MET A 53 9.07 -30.11 -38.66
N PRO A 54 9.01 -30.42 -39.96
CA PRO A 54 8.77 -29.40 -40.95
C PRO A 54 7.40 -28.75 -40.66
N ALA A 55 7.37 -27.42 -40.65
CA ALA A 55 6.16 -26.65 -40.43
C ALA A 55 5.05 -27.09 -41.42
N PRO A 56 3.78 -27.17 -41.00
CA PRO A 56 2.68 -27.29 -41.94
C PRO A 56 2.74 -26.10 -42.90
N LEU A 57 2.61 -26.36 -44.21
CA LEU A 57 2.51 -25.29 -45.19
C LEU A 57 1.40 -24.31 -44.76
N PRO A 58 1.64 -22.99 -44.85
CA PRO A 58 0.63 -22.02 -44.50
C PRO A 58 -0.61 -22.22 -45.38
N GLU A 59 -1.77 -22.35 -44.73
CA GLU A 59 -3.07 -22.35 -45.38
C GLU A 59 -3.24 -21.00 -46.10
N GLN A 60 -3.50 -21.04 -47.41
CA GLN A 60 -3.57 -19.86 -48.24
C GLN A 60 -4.73 -18.97 -47.80
N LEU A 61 -4.43 -17.74 -47.41
CA LEU A 61 -5.43 -16.69 -47.19
C LEU A 61 -6.21 -16.42 -48.50
N PRO A 62 -7.53 -16.20 -48.45
CA PRO A 62 -8.30 -15.78 -49.62
C PRO A 62 -7.81 -14.43 -50.16
N PRO A 63 -7.90 -14.19 -51.48
CA PRO A 63 -7.26 -13.04 -52.12
C PRO A 63 -7.88 -11.70 -51.68
N ALA A 64 -7.00 -10.79 -51.28
CA ALA A 64 -7.35 -9.40 -50.97
C ALA A 64 -7.86 -8.64 -52.21
N ILE A 65 -8.96 -7.91 -52.03
CA ILE A 65 -9.55 -7.01 -53.01
C ILE A 65 -8.62 -5.80 -53.21
N LYS A 66 -8.25 -5.51 -54.46
CA LYS A 66 -7.39 -4.38 -54.85
C LYS A 66 -8.11 -3.03 -54.71
N PRO A 67 -7.53 -2.01 -54.06
CA PRO A 67 -8.03 -0.64 -54.15
C PRO A 67 -7.58 0.06 -55.45
N LYS A 68 -8.47 0.87 -56.03
CA LYS A 68 -8.27 1.68 -57.24
C LYS A 68 -7.29 2.85 -57.00
N PRO A 69 -6.47 3.25 -57.99
CA PRO A 69 -5.45 4.28 -57.81
C PRO A 69 -6.03 5.70 -57.90
N LYS A 70 -5.58 6.59 -57.01
CA LYS A 70 -5.83 8.03 -57.07
C LYS A 70 -4.62 8.72 -57.71
N LYS A 71 -4.89 9.55 -58.72
CA LYS A 71 -3.95 10.27 -59.59
C LYS A 71 -3.36 11.50 -58.88
N ALA A 72 -2.09 11.83 -59.14
CA ALA A 72 -1.36 12.94 -58.53
C ALA A 72 -1.37 14.25 -59.38
N ALA A 73 -1.51 15.38 -58.65
CA ALA A 73 -0.95 16.75 -58.76
C ALA A 73 -1.06 17.56 -60.10
N PRO A 74 -1.09 18.93 -60.07
CA PRO A 74 0.15 19.72 -59.82
C PRO A 74 0.05 21.16 -59.24
N ALA A 75 1.24 21.66 -58.81
CA ALA A 75 1.77 23.05 -58.78
C ALA A 75 1.27 24.02 -57.68
N ALA A 76 2.03 24.98 -57.12
CA ALA A 76 3.46 25.32 -56.96
C ALA A 76 3.52 26.59 -56.05
N LEU A 77 4.46 26.64 -55.08
CA LEU A 77 5.23 27.74 -54.40
C LEU A 77 4.79 29.25 -54.48
N PRO A 78 5.38 30.20 -53.69
CA PRO A 78 5.83 30.27 -52.28
C PRO A 78 5.54 31.65 -51.59
N ALA A 79 6.05 31.86 -50.35
CA ALA A 79 6.46 33.13 -49.66
C ALA A 79 5.81 33.26 -48.25
N THR A 80 6.39 33.71 -47.14
CA THR A 80 7.74 34.04 -46.60
C THR A 80 7.49 34.25 -45.07
N PRO A 81 8.43 34.02 -44.14
CA PRO A 81 8.20 34.14 -42.70
C PRO A 81 8.58 35.52 -42.14
N GLN A 82 7.87 36.02 -41.11
CA GLN A 82 8.47 36.99 -40.19
C GLN A 82 7.84 37.07 -38.79
N ASP A 83 8.76 37.33 -37.88
CA ASP A 83 8.85 37.31 -36.42
C ASP A 83 8.06 38.41 -35.66
N ALA A 84 8.13 38.28 -34.32
CA ALA A 84 8.06 39.33 -33.27
C ALA A 84 6.77 39.47 -32.42
N ALA A 85 6.93 39.19 -31.12
CA ALA A 85 6.21 39.80 -30.00
C ALA A 85 6.77 41.23 -29.74
N PRO A 86 6.10 42.18 -29.02
CA PRO A 86 5.84 42.05 -27.58
C PRO A 86 4.59 42.79 -26.98
N ALA A 87 4.14 42.28 -25.83
CA ALA A 87 3.71 42.91 -24.55
C ALA A 87 2.77 44.16 -24.42
N VAL A 88 1.99 44.08 -23.32
CA VAL A 88 1.37 45.10 -22.43
C VAL A 88 -0.01 45.68 -22.81
N GLU A 89 -1.04 45.42 -21.99
CA GLU A 89 -1.62 46.36 -20.99
C GLU A 89 -3.13 46.13 -20.72
N ALA A 90 -3.51 46.21 -19.44
CA ALA A 90 -4.88 46.30 -18.95
C ALA A 90 -5.49 47.69 -19.24
N PRO A 91 -6.80 47.87 -19.01
CA PRO A 91 -7.14 48.75 -17.88
C PRO A 91 -8.37 48.30 -17.06
N ALA A 92 -8.42 48.87 -15.86
CA ALA A 92 -9.47 48.75 -14.86
C ALA A 92 -10.55 49.85 -14.98
N GLU A 93 -11.64 49.63 -14.22
CA GLU A 93 -12.61 50.58 -13.64
C GLU A 93 -13.50 51.44 -14.58
N THR A 94 -14.82 51.35 -14.40
CA THR A 94 -15.60 52.41 -13.70
C THR A 94 -16.96 51.86 -13.25
N ALA A 95 -17.36 52.24 -12.04
CA ALA A 95 -18.65 51.97 -11.42
C ALA A 95 -19.74 53.01 -11.80
N SER A 96 -21.00 52.62 -11.56
CA SER A 96 -22.03 53.41 -10.84
C SER A 96 -23.37 53.67 -11.57
N SER A 97 -24.43 53.65 -10.75
CA SER A 97 -25.80 54.17 -10.93
C SER A 97 -26.83 53.16 -11.50
N THR A 98 -28.02 52.91 -10.94
CA THR A 98 -28.76 53.44 -9.78
C THR A 98 -29.94 52.50 -9.45
N LEU A 99 -30.44 52.62 -8.22
CA LEU A 99 -31.57 51.91 -7.61
C LEU A 99 -32.89 52.70 -7.81
N ALA A 100 -34.02 51.99 -8.00
CA ALA A 100 -35.43 52.35 -7.65
C ALA A 100 -36.08 53.56 -8.39
N GLU A 101 -37.37 53.64 -8.73
CA GLU A 101 -38.57 52.82 -8.46
C GLU A 101 -39.79 53.39 -9.24
N ALA A 102 -40.80 52.51 -9.43
CA ALA A 102 -42.24 52.71 -9.66
C ALA A 102 -42.79 53.26 -11.00
N GLY A 103 -43.73 52.46 -11.55
CA GLY A 103 -44.64 52.83 -12.62
C GLY A 103 -45.52 51.65 -13.04
N ASP A 104 -46.52 51.35 -12.22
CA ASP A 104 -47.62 50.40 -12.42
C ASP A 104 -48.35 50.55 -13.77
N ALA A 105 -48.70 49.42 -14.40
CA ALA A 105 -50.07 49.08 -14.83
C ALA A 105 -50.12 48.09 -16.02
N ALA A 106 -50.89 47.02 -15.78
CA ALA A 106 -51.77 46.30 -16.70
C ALA A 106 -51.16 45.40 -17.81
N THR A 107 -51.23 44.11 -17.52
CA THR A 107 -51.20 42.93 -18.39
C THR A 107 -52.22 42.99 -19.54
N PRO A 108 -51.87 42.42 -20.70
CA PRO A 108 -52.75 41.40 -21.28
C PRO A 108 -52.00 40.11 -21.62
N VAL A 109 -52.73 39.02 -21.41
CA VAL A 109 -52.38 37.61 -21.63
C VAL A 109 -52.15 37.35 -23.11
N LEU A 110 -51.02 36.72 -23.46
CA LEU A 110 -50.79 36.05 -24.73
C LEU A 110 -50.09 34.71 -24.46
N GLU A 111 -50.68 33.66 -25.01
CA GLU A 111 -50.22 32.26 -24.99
C GLU A 111 -48.72 32.10 -25.23
N GLU A 112 -48.05 31.48 -24.26
CA GLU A 112 -46.68 30.97 -24.40
C GLU A 112 -46.76 29.46 -24.63
N ASN A 113 -46.31 29.04 -25.82
CA ASN A 113 -46.08 27.63 -26.13
C ASN A 113 -44.98 27.10 -25.21
N GLU A 114 -45.33 26.20 -24.29
CA GLU A 114 -44.36 25.40 -23.56
C GLU A 114 -43.54 24.55 -24.56
N PRO A 115 -42.20 24.65 -24.57
CA PRO A 115 -41.38 23.64 -25.19
C PRO A 115 -41.62 22.31 -24.46
N PRO A 116 -41.65 21.16 -25.16
CA PRO A 116 -41.85 19.89 -24.49
C PRO A 116 -40.77 19.71 -23.42
N GLU A 117 -41.20 19.42 -22.19
CA GLU A 117 -40.31 19.00 -21.11
C GLU A 117 -39.40 17.89 -21.63
N GLU A 118 -38.14 18.26 -21.87
CA GLU A 118 -37.08 17.29 -22.06
C GLU A 118 -36.94 16.62 -20.69
N VAL A 119 -37.58 15.46 -20.56
CA VAL A 119 -37.39 14.54 -19.43
C VAL A 119 -35.93 14.12 -19.50
N THR A 120 -35.06 14.92 -18.87
CA THR A 120 -33.71 14.52 -18.56
C THR A 120 -33.85 13.42 -17.53
N GLU A 121 -33.98 12.19 -18.02
CA GLU A 121 -33.86 10.97 -17.23
C GLU A 121 -32.46 11.05 -16.58
N ALA A 122 -32.43 11.52 -15.34
CA ALA A 122 -31.21 11.62 -14.55
C ALA A 122 -30.64 10.20 -14.47
N LEU A 123 -29.53 9.98 -15.18
CA LEU A 123 -28.75 8.77 -15.08
C LEU A 123 -28.54 8.47 -13.59
N PRO A 124 -28.79 7.23 -13.12
CA PRO A 124 -28.60 6.90 -11.73
C PRO A 124 -27.18 7.28 -11.33
N GLU A 125 -27.04 8.15 -10.33
CA GLU A 125 -25.74 8.44 -9.73
C GLU A 125 -25.12 7.10 -9.32
N PRO A 126 -23.83 6.86 -9.63
CA PRO A 126 -23.19 5.61 -9.25
C PRO A 126 -23.32 5.44 -7.73
N SER A 127 -24.02 4.38 -7.32
CA SER A 127 -24.21 4.04 -5.92
C SER A 127 -22.84 3.97 -5.24
N LYS A 128 -22.62 4.80 -4.22
CA LYS A 128 -21.38 4.74 -3.41
C LYS A 128 -21.20 3.29 -2.96
N PRO A 129 -20.02 2.68 -3.18
CA PRO A 129 -19.81 1.30 -2.77
C PRO A 129 -19.92 1.19 -1.25
N ASP A 130 -20.44 0.06 -0.77
CA ASP A 130 -20.67 -0.16 0.66
C ASP A 130 -19.39 0.11 1.49
N PRO A 131 -19.55 0.67 2.70
CA PRO A 131 -18.43 0.92 3.60
C PRO A 131 -17.81 -0.42 4.03
N VAL A 132 -16.48 -0.47 4.06
CA VAL A 132 -15.73 -1.65 4.50
C VAL A 132 -15.73 -1.67 6.03
N ASN A 133 -16.38 -2.61 6.69
CA ASN A 133 -16.43 -2.64 8.16
C ASN A 133 -15.52 -3.70 8.77
N TYR A 134 -15.07 -4.68 7.98
CA TYR A 134 -14.30 -5.81 8.48
C TYR A 134 -13.24 -6.30 7.49
N VAL A 135 -11.99 -6.35 7.95
CA VAL A 135 -10.90 -6.99 7.21
C VAL A 135 -10.02 -7.77 8.18
N GLU A 136 -9.74 -9.01 7.84
CA GLU A 136 -8.82 -9.86 8.55
C GLU A 136 -7.87 -10.51 7.54
N MET A 137 -6.57 -10.29 7.73
CA MET A 137 -5.53 -10.71 6.79
C MET A 137 -4.39 -11.42 7.52
N ASP A 138 -3.92 -12.51 6.94
CA ASP A 138 -2.70 -13.18 7.38
C ASP A 138 -1.63 -13.06 6.31
N TYR A 139 -0.41 -12.76 6.73
CA TYR A 139 0.76 -12.67 5.86
C TYR A 139 1.82 -13.69 6.25
N GLU A 140 2.56 -14.15 5.26
CA GLU A 140 3.89 -14.72 5.49
C GLU A 140 4.93 -13.61 5.40
N VAL A 141 5.93 -13.64 6.28
CA VAL A 141 7.05 -12.71 6.27
C VAL A 141 8.28 -13.44 5.77
N LYS A 142 8.96 -12.87 4.78
CA LYS A 142 10.14 -13.43 4.12
C LYS A 142 11.29 -12.43 4.11
N ARG A 143 12.52 -12.92 3.98
CA ARG A 143 13.66 -12.10 3.59
C ARG A 143 13.66 -11.96 2.07
N GLY A 144 13.79 -10.74 1.54
CA GLY A 144 13.77 -10.52 0.10
C GLY A 144 14.81 -11.37 -0.63
N GLY A 145 14.39 -12.02 -1.71
CA GLY A 145 15.25 -12.86 -2.55
C GLY A 145 15.66 -14.22 -1.95
N GLN A 146 15.15 -14.60 -0.78
CA GLN A 146 15.45 -15.89 -0.13
C GLN A 146 14.22 -16.79 -0.02
N ALA A 147 14.44 -18.10 -0.17
CA ALA A 147 13.43 -19.09 0.13
C ALA A 147 13.30 -19.29 1.65
N GLY A 148 12.06 -19.40 2.13
CA GLY A 148 11.77 -19.67 3.55
C GLY A 148 10.97 -18.54 4.22
N THR A 149 10.09 -18.93 5.13
CA THR A 149 9.26 -18.00 5.92
C THR A 149 10.02 -17.66 7.21
N LEU A 150 10.26 -16.37 7.45
CA LEU A 150 10.83 -15.85 8.69
C LEU A 150 9.79 -15.72 9.80
N GLY A 151 8.54 -15.45 9.43
CA GLY A 151 7.48 -15.16 10.39
C GLY A 151 6.11 -15.05 9.77
N ARG A 152 5.13 -14.65 10.57
CA ARG A 152 3.78 -14.35 10.11
C ARG A 152 3.32 -13.02 10.68
N SER A 153 2.44 -12.37 9.93
CA SER A 153 1.71 -11.19 10.40
C SER A 153 0.21 -11.49 10.40
N HIS A 154 -0.48 -11.06 11.44
CA HIS A 154 -1.94 -11.08 11.52
C HIS A 154 -2.44 -9.64 11.62
N VAL A 155 -3.36 -9.26 10.74
CA VAL A 155 -3.98 -7.93 10.71
C VAL A 155 -5.49 -8.06 10.86
N LEU A 156 -6.05 -7.20 11.70
CA LEU A 156 -7.49 -7.12 11.94
C LEU A 156 -7.94 -5.67 11.96
N PHE A 157 -8.85 -5.33 11.05
CA PHE A 157 -9.59 -4.08 10.95
C PHE A 157 -11.05 -4.33 11.31
N LYS A 158 -11.60 -3.50 12.20
CA LYS A 158 -13.02 -3.52 12.56
C LYS A 158 -13.53 -2.11 12.69
N VAL A 159 -14.70 -1.85 12.13
CA VAL A 159 -15.54 -0.69 12.46
C VAL A 159 -16.55 -1.11 13.51
N HIS A 160 -16.65 -0.30 14.55
CA HIS A 160 -17.59 -0.42 15.66
C HIS A 160 -18.66 0.68 15.53
N ASP A 161 -19.49 0.84 16.56
CA ASP A 161 -20.50 1.88 16.61
C ASP A 161 -19.91 3.29 16.38
N GLU A 162 -20.71 4.17 15.77
CA GLU A 162 -20.36 5.58 15.54
C GLU A 162 -19.09 5.76 14.68
N ASN A 163 -18.87 4.87 13.71
CA ASN A 163 -17.73 4.89 12.78
C ASN A 163 -16.35 4.83 13.45
N ARG A 164 -16.25 4.40 14.70
CA ARG A 164 -14.95 4.16 15.33
C ARG A 164 -14.32 2.92 14.77
N TYR A 165 -13.05 2.98 14.39
CA TYR A 165 -12.31 1.81 13.95
C TYR A 165 -11.22 1.39 14.93
N THR A 166 -10.89 0.11 14.87
CA THR A 166 -9.65 -0.44 15.42
C THR A 166 -8.94 -1.22 14.32
N LEU A 167 -7.65 -0.95 14.14
CA LEU A 167 -6.75 -1.64 13.23
C LEU A 167 -5.54 -2.15 14.01
N THR A 168 -5.37 -3.47 14.09
CA THR A 168 -4.23 -4.10 14.78
C THR A 168 -3.39 -4.91 13.81
N SER A 169 -2.07 -4.84 13.95
CA SER A 169 -1.11 -5.70 13.25
C SER A 169 -0.17 -6.36 14.24
N GLU A 170 0.00 -7.66 14.12
CA GLU A 170 0.80 -8.48 15.00
C GLU A 170 1.74 -9.37 14.20
N THR A 171 3.05 -9.11 14.27
CA THR A 171 4.06 -9.85 13.51
C THR A 171 5.05 -10.55 14.44
N GLU A 172 5.32 -11.82 14.20
CA GLU A 172 6.29 -12.61 14.97
C GLU A 172 7.04 -13.62 14.11
N ALA A 173 8.24 -14.01 14.55
CA ALA A 173 9.03 -15.03 13.89
C ALA A 173 8.40 -16.42 14.07
N GLN A 174 8.59 -17.31 13.10
CA GLN A 174 8.06 -18.68 13.14
C GLN A 174 9.13 -19.73 12.81
N GLY A 175 8.88 -20.97 13.23
CA GLY A 175 9.75 -22.12 12.94
C GLY A 175 11.16 -21.92 13.47
N LEU A 176 12.18 -22.29 12.67
CA LEU A 176 13.57 -22.15 13.08
C LEU A 176 13.99 -20.69 13.31
N ALA A 177 13.32 -19.72 12.68
CA ALA A 177 13.62 -18.30 12.88
C ALA A 177 13.29 -17.84 14.31
N SER A 178 12.29 -18.42 14.97
CA SER A 178 11.91 -18.05 16.35
C SER A 178 12.96 -18.46 17.40
N LEU A 179 13.92 -19.32 17.05
CA LEU A 179 15.06 -19.66 17.90
C LEU A 179 16.09 -18.52 17.98
N PHE A 180 16.14 -17.66 16.96
CA PHE A 180 17.13 -16.59 16.84
C PHE A 180 16.51 -15.19 16.91
N ILE A 181 15.26 -15.05 16.46
CA ILE A 181 14.50 -13.80 16.46
C ILE A 181 13.39 -13.94 17.50
N SER A 182 13.53 -13.22 18.62
CA SER A 182 12.56 -13.23 19.70
C SER A 182 11.82 -11.90 19.79
N GLY A 183 10.57 -11.98 20.25
CA GLY A 183 9.68 -10.84 20.40
C GLY A 183 8.66 -10.73 19.27
N LYS A 184 7.66 -9.90 19.53
CA LYS A 184 6.53 -9.63 18.65
C LYS A 184 6.53 -8.15 18.30
N LEU A 185 6.26 -7.82 17.06
CA LEU A 185 5.89 -6.48 16.64
C LEU A 185 4.38 -6.34 16.77
N VAL A 186 3.93 -5.41 17.59
CA VAL A 186 2.51 -5.06 17.75
C VAL A 186 2.33 -3.61 17.32
N GLN A 187 1.37 -3.39 16.43
CA GLN A 187 0.91 -2.06 16.05
C GLN A 187 -0.59 -1.99 16.25
N ARG A 188 -1.08 -0.83 16.69
CA ARG A 188 -2.50 -0.53 16.80
C ARG A 188 -2.77 0.90 16.35
N SER A 189 -3.81 1.08 15.56
CA SER A 189 -4.35 2.36 15.15
C SER A 189 -5.84 2.39 15.47
N GLU A 190 -6.29 3.46 16.11
CA GLU A 190 -7.69 3.67 16.51
C GLU A 190 -8.09 5.09 16.13
N GLY A 191 -9.34 5.26 15.68
CA GLY A 191 -9.84 6.57 15.27
C GLY A 191 -11.22 6.47 14.63
N LEU A 192 -11.52 7.37 13.70
CA LEU A 192 -12.81 7.45 13.02
C LEU A 192 -12.68 7.11 11.54
N VAL A 193 -13.71 6.46 10.98
CA VAL A 193 -13.96 6.39 9.55
C VAL A 193 -14.76 7.63 9.16
N THR A 194 -14.22 8.41 8.25
CA THR A 194 -14.82 9.66 7.76
C THR A 194 -15.11 9.57 6.26
N GLU A 195 -15.78 10.57 5.71
CA GLU A 195 -15.94 10.71 4.25
C GLU A 195 -14.60 10.86 3.52
N HIS A 196 -13.55 11.28 4.23
CA HIS A 196 -12.19 11.36 3.74
C HIS A 196 -11.35 10.14 4.16
N GLY A 197 -11.96 9.01 4.51
CA GLY A 197 -11.23 7.80 4.92
C GLY A 197 -10.84 7.80 6.40
N LEU A 198 -9.74 7.12 6.72
CA LEU A 198 -9.33 6.92 8.12
C LEU A 198 -8.79 8.21 8.73
N GLN A 199 -9.30 8.57 9.90
CA GLN A 199 -8.81 9.68 10.73
C GLN A 199 -8.28 9.10 12.04
N PRO A 200 -7.00 8.71 12.12
CA PRO A 200 -6.42 8.13 13.33
C PRO A 200 -6.36 9.14 14.48
N GLN A 201 -6.66 8.68 15.69
CA GLN A 201 -6.60 9.46 16.94
C GLN A 201 -5.53 8.90 17.87
N HIS A 202 -5.39 7.58 17.94
CA HIS A 202 -4.42 6.90 18.79
C HIS A 202 -3.59 5.91 17.96
N PHE A 203 -2.27 5.98 18.09
CA PHE A 203 -1.35 5.03 17.49
C PHE A 203 -0.42 4.43 18.52
N PHE A 204 -0.22 3.12 18.45
CA PHE A 204 0.71 2.37 19.29
C PHE A 204 1.62 1.50 18.43
N TYR A 205 2.91 1.49 18.75
CA TYR A 205 3.90 0.63 18.15
C TYR A 205 4.82 0.06 19.24
N GLN A 206 5.01 -1.26 19.25
CA GLN A 206 5.91 -1.92 20.18
C GLN A 206 6.59 -3.11 19.52
N TYR A 207 7.91 -3.20 19.65
CA TYR A 207 8.67 -4.39 19.31
C TYR A 207 9.23 -5.05 20.58
N GLY A 208 8.94 -6.33 20.76
CA GLY A 208 9.27 -7.09 21.96
C GLY A 208 8.44 -6.67 23.17
N ASN A 209 8.87 -7.08 24.37
CA ASN A 209 8.02 -6.98 25.57
C ASN A 209 8.38 -5.79 26.48
N ASN A 210 9.29 -4.92 26.04
CA ASN A 210 9.72 -3.77 26.85
C ASN A 210 8.83 -2.57 26.55
N GLU A 211 7.91 -2.25 27.47
CA GLU A 211 7.01 -1.12 27.35
C GLU A 211 7.72 0.24 27.28
N ALA A 212 8.88 0.39 27.93
CA ALA A 212 9.67 1.63 27.85
C ALA A 212 10.22 1.92 26.44
N LYS A 213 10.15 0.94 25.52
CA LYS A 213 10.52 1.08 24.10
C LYS A 213 9.31 1.26 23.19
N ALA A 214 8.09 1.25 23.72
CA ALA A 214 6.89 1.53 22.94
C ALA A 214 6.91 2.97 22.41
N GLN A 215 6.27 3.17 21.27
CA GLN A 215 6.07 4.47 20.63
C GLN A 215 4.57 4.71 20.55
N ARG A 216 4.13 5.92 20.89
CA ARG A 216 2.71 6.30 20.91
C ARG A 216 2.52 7.64 20.22
N ALA A 217 1.44 7.80 19.47
CA ALA A 217 1.02 9.12 19.00
C ALA A 217 -0.45 9.34 19.33
N GLU A 218 -0.73 10.52 19.89
CA GLU A 218 -2.06 11.06 20.12
C GLU A 218 -2.28 12.18 19.09
N LEU A 219 -3.28 12.04 18.23
CA LEU A 219 -3.63 12.98 17.18
C LEU A 219 -4.92 13.70 17.60
N ASP A 220 -4.74 14.91 18.12
CA ASP A 220 -5.83 15.77 18.57
C ASP A 220 -6.27 16.67 17.42
N TRP A 221 -7.34 16.26 16.76
CA TRP A 221 -7.89 16.96 15.60
C TRP A 221 -8.62 18.25 15.95
N ASP A 222 -9.18 18.34 17.16
CA ASP A 222 -9.89 19.54 17.63
C ASP A 222 -8.91 20.67 17.93
N ASN A 223 -7.76 20.32 18.53
CA ASN A 223 -6.70 21.28 18.86
C ASN A 223 -5.62 21.38 17.78
N HIS A 224 -5.71 20.61 16.70
CA HIS A 224 -4.71 20.52 15.63
C HIS A 224 -3.28 20.24 16.14
N THR A 225 -3.14 19.35 17.11
CA THR A 225 -1.83 18.95 17.66
C THR A 225 -1.62 17.45 17.62
N ILE A 226 -0.36 17.04 17.52
CA ILE A 226 0.06 15.66 17.66
C ILE A 226 1.10 15.55 18.77
N ALA A 227 0.86 14.65 19.72
CA ALA A 227 1.78 14.34 20.82
C ALA A 227 2.38 12.95 20.58
N MET A 228 3.71 12.88 20.43
CA MET A 228 4.46 11.66 20.13
C MET A 228 5.35 11.29 21.30
N GLN A 229 5.14 10.11 21.88
CA GLN A 229 5.90 9.61 23.01
C GLN A 229 6.78 8.43 22.60
N SER A 230 8.06 8.49 22.96
CA SER A 230 9.01 7.40 22.76
C SER A 230 9.98 7.31 23.94
N SER A 231 10.94 6.38 23.88
CA SER A 231 12.02 6.30 24.87
C SER A 231 12.88 7.56 24.97
N LYS A 232 12.80 8.48 23.99
CA LYS A 232 13.50 9.77 24.00
C LYS A 232 12.72 10.90 24.67
N GLY A 233 11.47 10.66 25.07
CA GLY A 233 10.57 11.65 25.67
C GLY A 233 9.32 11.91 24.83
N LEU A 234 8.58 12.94 25.25
CA LEU A 234 7.37 13.46 24.61
C LEU A 234 7.72 14.65 23.71
N VAL A 235 7.21 14.64 22.48
CA VAL A 235 7.32 15.75 21.53
C VAL A 235 5.94 16.10 21.03
N THR A 236 5.56 17.38 21.10
CA THR A 236 4.29 17.89 20.56
C THR A 236 4.57 18.86 19.42
N GLN A 237 3.78 18.78 18.36
CA GLN A 237 3.87 19.68 17.20
C GLN A 237 2.51 19.85 16.52
N ALA A 238 2.44 20.73 15.53
CA ALA A 238 1.23 20.90 14.71
C ALA A 238 0.86 19.59 14.00
N LEU A 239 -0.44 19.33 13.87
CA LEU A 239 -1.03 18.21 13.16
C LEU A 239 -1.51 18.67 11.76
N PRO A 240 -0.79 18.35 10.68
CA PRO A 240 -1.26 18.60 9.32
C PRO A 240 -2.58 17.87 9.04
N ALA A 241 -3.44 18.49 8.23
CA ALA A 241 -4.66 17.86 7.74
C ALA A 241 -4.35 16.54 7.00
N GLY A 242 -5.20 15.53 7.18
CA GLY A 242 -5.04 14.22 6.54
C GLY A 242 -3.85 13.39 7.06
N THR A 243 -3.21 13.80 8.15
CA THR A 243 -2.15 13.00 8.80
C THR A 243 -2.64 11.59 9.12
N GLN A 244 -1.81 10.61 8.75
CA GLN A 244 -2.01 9.20 9.05
C GLN A 244 -0.95 8.72 10.06
N ASP A 245 -1.22 7.61 10.73
CA ASP A 245 -0.16 6.81 11.34
C ASP A 245 0.36 5.75 10.36
N LEU A 246 1.47 5.11 10.71
CA LEU A 246 2.13 4.15 9.81
C LEU A 246 1.23 2.98 9.41
N LEU A 247 0.33 2.54 10.30
CA LEU A 247 -0.55 1.41 10.04
C LEU A 247 -1.81 1.87 9.28
N SER A 248 -2.49 2.93 9.73
CA SER A 248 -3.65 3.48 9.01
C SER A 248 -3.29 3.89 7.58
N PHE A 249 -2.12 4.49 7.35
CA PHE A 249 -1.62 4.83 6.00
C PHE A 249 -1.68 3.65 5.02
N MET A 250 -1.34 2.43 5.46
CA MET A 250 -1.32 1.25 4.57
C MET A 250 -2.73 0.77 4.19
N TYR A 251 -3.74 1.11 4.99
CA TYR A 251 -5.10 0.58 4.88
C TYR A 251 -6.14 1.64 4.50
N GLN A 252 -5.79 2.93 4.55
CA GLN A 252 -6.71 4.02 4.28
C GLN A 252 -7.29 4.00 2.85
N TYR A 253 -6.56 3.38 1.90
CA TYR A 253 -6.96 3.25 0.50
C TYR A 253 -8.18 2.35 0.26
N MET A 254 -8.69 1.67 1.30
CA MET A 254 -10.04 1.08 1.25
C MET A 254 -11.14 2.12 1.07
N TYR A 255 -10.87 3.35 1.49
CA TYR A 255 -11.83 4.46 1.49
C TYR A 255 -11.44 5.59 0.53
N GLN A 256 -10.20 5.62 0.06
CA GLN A 256 -9.69 6.66 -0.83
C GLN A 256 -8.97 6.06 -2.04
N ASP A 257 -8.99 6.79 -3.15
CA ASP A 257 -8.15 6.46 -4.30
C ASP A 257 -6.66 6.69 -3.94
N PRO A 258 -5.79 5.67 -4.03
CA PRO A 258 -4.36 5.81 -3.73
C PRO A 258 -3.63 6.83 -4.59
N LEU A 259 -4.18 7.20 -5.75
CA LEU A 259 -3.58 8.17 -6.67
C LEU A 259 -4.11 9.59 -6.48
N ALA A 260 -5.14 9.81 -5.67
CA ALA A 260 -5.72 11.14 -5.45
C ALA A 260 -4.75 12.10 -4.74
N GLN A 261 -3.95 11.59 -3.80
CA GLN A 261 -3.01 12.42 -3.03
C GLN A 261 -1.69 11.69 -2.77
N MET A 262 -0.65 11.99 -3.57
CA MET A 262 0.67 11.35 -3.45
C MET A 262 1.58 11.88 -2.33
N GLN A 263 1.05 12.75 -1.46
CA GLN A 263 1.77 13.32 -0.32
C GLN A 263 0.93 13.28 0.95
N VAL A 264 1.44 12.62 1.98
CA VAL A 264 0.72 12.47 3.25
C VAL A 264 1.66 12.60 4.43
N ALA A 265 1.25 13.33 5.47
CA ALA A 265 1.98 13.36 6.73
C ALA A 265 1.75 12.03 7.46
N VAL A 266 2.84 11.32 7.79
CA VAL A 266 2.78 10.01 8.45
C VAL A 266 3.59 10.02 9.74
N THR A 267 2.95 9.63 10.84
CA THR A 267 3.62 9.38 12.12
C THR A 267 3.95 7.91 12.30
N ASN A 268 5.10 7.61 12.90
CA ASN A 268 5.41 6.27 13.39
C ASN A 268 5.41 6.21 14.93
N GLY A 269 4.74 7.16 15.60
CA GLY A 269 4.70 7.25 17.07
C GLY A 269 5.87 8.00 17.69
N LYS A 270 7.02 8.11 17.01
CA LYS A 270 8.19 8.88 17.52
C LYS A 270 8.56 10.10 16.69
N ARG A 271 8.09 10.17 15.44
CA ARG A 271 8.33 11.29 14.51
C ARG A 271 7.17 11.41 13.54
N LEU A 272 6.88 12.63 13.13
CA LEU A 272 5.99 12.94 12.02
C LEU A 272 6.82 13.33 10.78
N ARG A 273 6.48 12.81 9.61
CA ARG A 273 7.13 13.15 8.34
C ARG A 273 6.15 13.13 7.18
N THR A 274 6.30 14.07 6.26
CA THR A 274 5.60 14.00 4.97
C THR A 274 6.23 12.94 4.08
N TYR A 275 5.43 11.98 3.64
CA TYR A 275 5.81 10.94 2.69
C TYR A 275 5.31 11.35 1.32
N SER A 276 6.25 11.49 0.37
CA SER A 276 5.94 11.57 -1.05
C SER A 276 6.16 10.19 -1.65
N TYR A 277 5.09 9.58 -2.15
CA TYR A 277 5.16 8.27 -2.80
C TYR A 277 4.86 8.39 -4.29
N SER A 278 5.31 7.42 -5.08
CA SER A 278 5.14 7.33 -6.52
C SER A 278 4.27 6.14 -6.90
N PHE A 279 3.58 6.26 -8.03
CA PHE A 279 2.94 5.15 -8.70
C PHE A 279 3.97 4.41 -9.56
N GLU A 280 4.15 3.12 -9.31
CA GLU A 280 5.13 2.27 -9.97
C GLU A 280 4.51 1.42 -11.09
N GLY A 281 3.18 1.32 -11.14
CA GLY A 281 2.46 0.56 -12.15
C GLY A 281 1.34 -0.30 -11.57
N GLN A 282 0.69 -1.08 -12.46
CA GLN A 282 -0.20 -2.17 -12.07
C GLN A 282 0.45 -3.50 -12.48
N GLU A 283 0.39 -4.49 -11.60
CA GLU A 283 0.98 -5.81 -11.83
C GLU A 283 0.18 -6.94 -11.17
N GLN A 284 0.41 -8.17 -11.65
CA GLN A 284 -0.17 -9.39 -11.09
C GLN A 284 0.72 -9.88 -9.94
N VAL A 285 0.18 -9.95 -8.73
CA VAL A 285 0.91 -10.44 -7.55
C VAL A 285 0.49 -11.88 -7.26
N GLN A 286 1.46 -12.79 -7.29
CA GLN A 286 1.22 -14.17 -6.88
C GLN A 286 1.05 -14.25 -5.36
N THR A 287 -0.11 -14.74 -4.91
CA THR A 287 -0.41 -15.01 -3.51
C THR A 287 -0.82 -16.48 -3.34
N ARG A 288 -1.05 -16.93 -2.09
CA ARG A 288 -1.66 -18.25 -1.84
C ARG A 288 -3.12 -18.33 -2.28
N MET A 289 -3.77 -17.19 -2.50
CA MET A 289 -5.15 -17.09 -2.99
C MET A 289 -5.22 -17.07 -4.53
N GLY A 290 -4.08 -17.15 -5.23
CA GLY A 290 -3.99 -16.99 -6.68
C GLY A 290 -3.26 -15.70 -7.08
N GLU A 291 -3.26 -15.39 -8.37
CA GLU A 291 -2.78 -14.12 -8.89
C GLU A 291 -3.83 -13.03 -8.65
N ILE A 292 -3.41 -11.93 -8.03
CA ILE A 292 -4.28 -10.79 -7.74
C ILE A 292 -3.67 -9.54 -8.38
N ARG A 293 -4.48 -8.81 -9.15
CA ARG A 293 -4.10 -7.54 -9.75
C ARG A 293 -3.94 -6.48 -8.67
N ALA A 294 -2.79 -5.83 -8.65
CA ALA A 294 -2.49 -4.80 -7.67
C ALA A 294 -1.89 -3.54 -8.31
N LEU A 295 -2.24 -2.42 -7.70
CA LEU A 295 -1.59 -1.13 -7.91
C LEU A 295 -0.36 -1.04 -7.01
N HIS A 296 0.80 -0.76 -7.58
CA HIS A 296 2.06 -0.68 -6.87
C HIS A 296 2.41 0.79 -6.61
N ILE A 297 2.57 1.15 -5.33
CA ILE A 297 3.14 2.43 -4.90
C ILE A 297 4.42 2.24 -4.12
N ALA A 298 5.33 3.18 -4.25
CA ALA A 298 6.61 3.15 -3.55
C ALA A 298 6.99 4.51 -2.96
N LYS A 299 7.73 4.46 -1.86
CA LYS A 299 8.41 5.60 -1.27
C LYS A 299 9.87 5.24 -1.04
N SER A 300 10.76 6.10 -1.51
CA SER A 300 12.20 5.96 -1.31
C SER A 300 12.74 7.12 -0.46
N THR A 301 13.69 6.84 0.43
CA THR A 301 14.39 7.88 1.21
C THR A 301 15.83 7.43 1.41
N GLY A 302 16.75 7.96 0.59
CA GLY A 302 18.11 7.45 0.52
C GLY A 302 18.12 5.99 0.09
N ASN A 303 18.70 5.12 0.92
CA ASN A 303 18.72 3.67 0.69
C ASN A 303 17.49 2.93 1.22
N GLU A 304 16.64 3.60 2.02
CA GLU A 304 15.40 3.01 2.49
C GLU A 304 14.34 3.04 1.39
N LYS A 305 13.60 1.93 1.22
CA LYS A 305 12.44 1.85 0.32
C LYS A 305 11.28 1.18 1.03
N THR A 306 10.06 1.69 0.86
CA THR A 306 8.83 1.03 1.28
C THR A 306 7.88 0.96 0.10
N GLU A 307 7.39 -0.23 -0.20
CA GLU A 307 6.58 -0.55 -1.37
C GLU A 307 5.29 -1.26 -0.90
N LEU A 308 4.16 -0.87 -1.48
CA LEU A 308 2.85 -1.44 -1.24
C LEU A 308 2.24 -1.88 -2.57
N TRP A 309 1.72 -3.11 -2.59
CA TRP A 309 0.88 -3.62 -3.66
C TRP A 309 -0.55 -3.69 -3.16
N LEU A 310 -1.39 -2.82 -3.70
CA LEU A 310 -2.77 -2.58 -3.30
C LEU A 310 -3.71 -3.30 -4.25
N ALA A 311 -4.44 -4.32 -3.78
CA ALA A 311 -5.30 -5.15 -4.63
C ALA A 311 -6.50 -4.37 -5.17
N VAL A 312 -6.52 -4.14 -6.49
CA VAL A 312 -7.50 -3.28 -7.16
C VAL A 312 -8.93 -3.77 -6.93
N ASP A 313 -9.13 -5.08 -7.08
CA ASP A 313 -10.44 -5.72 -6.96
C ASP A 313 -10.88 -5.91 -5.49
N TYR A 314 -10.00 -5.66 -4.52
CA TYR A 314 -10.26 -5.79 -3.08
C TYR A 314 -10.13 -4.44 -2.38
N ARG A 315 -10.66 -3.37 -2.99
CA ARG A 315 -10.66 -2.01 -2.43
C ARG A 315 -9.25 -1.59 -1.97
N TYR A 316 -8.25 -1.83 -2.81
CA TYR A 316 -6.87 -1.44 -2.57
C TYR A 316 -6.26 -1.98 -1.26
N LEU A 317 -6.72 -3.14 -0.77
CA LEU A 317 -6.09 -3.80 0.37
C LEU A 317 -4.61 -4.12 0.10
N PRO A 318 -3.69 -3.89 1.05
CA PRO A 318 -2.27 -4.14 0.84
C PRO A 318 -1.98 -5.65 0.86
N ILE A 319 -1.92 -6.29 -0.31
CA ILE A 319 -1.70 -7.74 -0.43
C ILE A 319 -0.22 -8.11 -0.40
N LYS A 320 0.66 -7.16 -0.64
CA LYS A 320 2.11 -7.31 -0.47
C LYS A 320 2.71 -6.02 0.04
N ILE A 321 3.66 -6.14 0.97
CA ILE A 321 4.39 -5.03 1.57
C ILE A 321 5.87 -5.39 1.49
N ARG A 322 6.70 -4.52 0.93
CA ARG A 322 8.15 -4.72 0.90
C ARG A 322 8.85 -3.53 1.51
N LYS A 323 9.76 -3.80 2.44
CA LYS A 323 10.56 -2.79 3.12
C LYS A 323 12.04 -3.13 2.94
N THR A 324 12.78 -2.16 2.42
CA THR A 324 14.23 -2.16 2.35
C THR A 324 14.74 -1.18 3.39
N ASP A 325 15.52 -1.67 4.36
CA ASP A 325 16.19 -0.85 5.36
C ASP A 325 17.51 -0.26 4.81
N GLU A 326 18.09 0.70 5.53
CA GLU A 326 19.30 1.42 5.12
C GLU A 326 20.51 0.51 4.86
N ASP A 327 20.58 -0.63 5.56
CA ASP A 327 21.62 -1.67 5.41
C ASP A 327 21.38 -2.60 4.20
N GLY A 328 20.32 -2.37 3.43
CA GLY A 328 19.90 -3.20 2.31
C GLY A 328 19.11 -4.45 2.72
N THR A 329 18.83 -4.66 4.01
CA THR A 329 17.96 -5.76 4.46
C THR A 329 16.55 -5.55 3.90
N VAL A 330 16.05 -6.56 3.20
CA VAL A 330 14.69 -6.57 2.64
C VAL A 330 13.81 -7.50 3.44
N LEU A 331 12.69 -6.99 3.91
CA LEU A 331 11.58 -7.77 4.44
C LEU A 331 10.38 -7.66 3.51
N GLU A 332 9.75 -8.79 3.24
CA GLU A 332 8.58 -8.88 2.38
C GLU A 332 7.45 -9.57 3.15
N GLN A 333 6.26 -8.99 3.12
CA GLN A 333 5.03 -9.59 3.61
C GLN A 333 4.14 -9.89 2.42
N ILE A 334 3.73 -11.14 2.24
CA ILE A 334 2.79 -11.55 1.19
C ILE A 334 1.53 -12.11 1.85
N MET A 335 0.37 -11.65 1.42
CA MET A 335 -0.91 -12.13 1.91
C MET A 335 -1.11 -13.61 1.62
N THR A 336 -1.63 -14.32 2.62
CA THR A 336 -1.87 -15.77 2.61
C THR A 336 -3.32 -16.14 2.86
N ARG A 337 -4.06 -15.27 3.55
CA ARG A 337 -5.50 -15.39 3.78
C ARG A 337 -6.12 -13.99 3.82
N LEU A 338 -7.33 -13.89 3.32
CA LEU A 338 -8.21 -12.73 3.45
C LEU A 338 -9.60 -13.20 3.90
N ASN A 339 -10.16 -12.53 4.90
CA ASN A 339 -11.55 -12.65 5.32
C ASN A 339 -12.09 -11.22 5.50
N THR A 340 -13.12 -10.85 4.74
CA THR A 340 -13.60 -9.47 4.68
C THR A 340 -15.09 -9.41 4.36
N ASP A 341 -15.73 -8.27 4.59
CA ASP A 341 -17.06 -7.92 4.10
C ASP A 341 -17.06 -7.21 2.74
N ILE A 342 -15.89 -6.95 2.15
CA ILE A 342 -15.76 -6.45 0.78
C ILE A 342 -16.37 -7.46 -0.22
N MET A 343 -17.21 -6.98 -1.14
CA MET A 343 -17.86 -7.76 -2.20
C MET A 343 -18.81 -8.87 -1.69
N LYS A 344 -19.43 -8.68 -0.52
CA LYS A 344 -20.49 -9.58 -0.03
C LYS A 344 -21.88 -9.24 -0.54
#